data_AF-A0A7C2L193-F1
#
_entry.id   AF-A0A7C2L193-F1
#
_cell.length_a   1.000
_cell.length_b   1.000
_cell.length_c   1.000
_cell.angle_alpha   90.00
_cell.angle_beta   90.00
_cell.angle_gamma   90.00
#
_symmetry.space_group_name_H-M   'P 1'
#
loop_
_entity.id
_entity.type
_entity.pdbx_description
1 polymer ?
#
loop_
_entity_poly.entity_id
_entity_poly.type
_entity_poly.pdbx_seq_one_letter_code
_entity_poly.pdbx_strand_id
1 'polypeptide(L)'
;MDRVREDLRARLERAESFGEIFSVVKRAVREVLGVRRAGLELLLVDLPGEIGAMHQVGSNAIIMNRRHLQAIMRSSRNRLEVNSYIFLILLHEYLHSLGVLDEGEVAALSMKVIREALGEDHPAYKMAPRKLAEITEQLTGEDDLISLDDVEVIRDFDTENAQYIC
;
A
#
# COMPACT_ATOMS: atom_id res chain seq x y z
N MET A 1 -17.51 -9.42 -12.77
CA MET A 1 -16.37 -8.53 -12.50
C MET A 1 -16.82 -7.14 -12.05
N ASP A 2 -17.81 -6.53 -12.72
CA ASP A 2 -18.23 -5.15 -12.44
C ASP A 2 -18.75 -4.90 -11.03
N ARG A 3 -19.60 -5.78 -10.46
CA ARG A 3 -20.07 -5.63 -9.07
C ARG A 3 -18.95 -5.65 -8.03
N VAL A 4 -17.90 -6.44 -8.27
CA VAL A 4 -16.74 -6.52 -7.35
C VAL A 4 -15.90 -5.25 -7.46
N ARG A 5 -15.70 -4.75 -8.68
CA ARG A 5 -15.02 -3.48 -8.94
C ARG A 5 -15.73 -2.30 -8.29
N GLU A 6 -17.04 -2.18 -8.47
CA GLU A 6 -17.84 -1.11 -7.85
C GLU A 6 -17.75 -1.14 -6.32
N ASP A 7 -17.81 -2.34 -5.73
CA ASP A 7 -17.63 -2.50 -4.28
C ASP A 7 -16.23 -2.07 -3.83
N LEU A 8 -15.16 -2.50 -4.51
CA LEU A 8 -13.79 -2.09 -4.19
C LEU A 8 -13.60 -0.57 -4.28
N ARG A 9 -14.12 0.07 -5.33
CA ARG A 9 -14.10 1.53 -5.50
C ARG A 9 -14.81 2.23 -4.34
N ALA A 10 -16.02 1.78 -4.03
CA ALA A 10 -16.84 2.42 -2.99
C ALA A 10 -16.26 2.21 -1.58
N ARG A 11 -15.58 1.08 -1.33
CA ARG A 11 -14.84 0.84 -0.07
C ARG A 11 -13.61 1.72 0.01
N LEU A 12 -12.85 1.86 -1.08
CA LEU A 12 -11.67 2.71 -1.11
C LEU A 12 -12.01 4.19 -0.90
N GLU A 13 -13.11 4.67 -1.48
CA GLU A 13 -13.58 6.05 -1.30
C GLU A 13 -14.03 6.37 0.13
N ARG A 14 -14.64 5.39 0.79
CA ARG A 14 -15.19 5.51 2.14
C ARG A 14 -14.20 5.18 3.25
N ALA A 15 -13.08 4.54 2.92
CA ALA A 15 -12.09 4.13 3.90
C ALA A 15 -11.58 5.33 4.72
N GLU A 16 -11.60 5.17 6.04
CA GLU A 16 -11.17 6.17 7.02
C GLU A 16 -9.89 5.75 7.75
N SER A 17 -9.43 4.50 7.55
CA SER A 17 -8.25 3.96 8.20
C SER A 17 -7.32 3.19 7.25
N PHE A 18 -6.06 3.03 7.65
CA PHE A 18 -5.09 2.22 6.89
C PHE A 18 -5.52 0.76 6.79
N GLY A 19 -6.10 0.20 7.86
CA GLY A 19 -6.64 -1.15 7.84
C GLY A 19 -7.74 -1.35 6.81
N GLU A 20 -8.65 -0.38 6.67
CA GLU A 20 -9.71 -0.43 5.67
C GLU A 20 -9.16 -0.36 4.24
N ILE A 21 -8.19 0.52 3.98
CA ILE A 21 -7.52 0.60 2.68
C ILE A 21 -6.77 -0.71 2.39
N PHE A 22 -6.08 -1.27 3.38
CA PHE A 22 -5.35 -2.52 3.24
C PHE A 22 -6.26 -3.72 2.96
N SER A 23 -7.46 -3.76 3.55
CA SER A 23 -8.48 -4.74 3.20
C SER A 23 -8.85 -4.69 1.71
N VAL A 24 -8.99 -3.48 1.15
CA VAL A 24 -9.23 -3.29 -0.28
C VAL A 24 -8.04 -3.83 -1.10
N VAL A 25 -6.80 -3.55 -0.69
CA VAL A 25 -5.58 -4.09 -1.33
C VAL A 25 -5.59 -5.61 -1.35
N LYS A 26 -5.76 -6.25 -0.19
CA LYS A 26 -5.80 -7.72 -0.07
C LYS A 26 -6.89 -8.33 -0.93
N ARG A 27 -8.08 -7.71 -0.96
CA ARG A 27 -9.18 -8.19 -1.80
C ARG A 27 -8.87 -8.01 -3.28
N ALA A 28 -8.36 -6.86 -3.71
CA ALA A 28 -7.95 -6.63 -5.10
C ALA A 28 -6.92 -7.65 -5.57
N VAL A 29 -5.87 -7.90 -4.78
CA VAL A 29 -4.84 -8.89 -5.10
C VAL A 29 -5.41 -10.31 -5.13
N ARG A 30 -6.28 -10.68 -4.18
CA ARG A 30 -6.93 -11.99 -4.19
C ARG A 30 -7.77 -12.20 -5.45
N GLU A 31 -8.55 -11.21 -5.87
CA GLU A 31 -9.42 -11.32 -7.04
C GLU A 31 -8.64 -11.37 -8.36
N VAL A 32 -7.48 -10.68 -8.43
CA VAL A 32 -6.70 -10.58 -9.68
C VAL A 32 -5.60 -11.63 -9.79
N LEU A 33 -4.91 -11.94 -8.69
CA LEU A 33 -3.75 -12.83 -8.65
C LEU A 33 -4.05 -14.17 -7.95
N GLY A 34 -5.18 -14.30 -7.26
CA GLY A 34 -5.57 -15.55 -6.59
C GLY A 34 -4.80 -15.86 -5.30
N VAL A 35 -3.92 -14.96 -4.86
CA VAL A 35 -3.05 -15.16 -3.69
C VAL A 35 -3.49 -14.32 -2.49
N ARG A 36 -3.13 -14.78 -1.29
CA ARG A 36 -3.38 -14.10 -0.01
C ARG A 36 -2.23 -14.35 0.96
N ARG A 37 -1.81 -13.30 1.67
CA ARG A 37 -0.97 -13.35 2.88
C ARG A 37 -1.69 -12.60 4.00
N ALA A 38 -1.40 -13.02 5.24
CA ALA A 38 -1.95 -12.50 6.48
C ALA A 38 -0.80 -12.27 7.47
N GLY A 39 -1.08 -11.52 8.54
CA GLY A 39 -0.15 -11.26 9.63
C GLY A 39 0.86 -10.16 9.30
N LEU A 40 0.44 -9.13 8.57
CA LEU A 40 1.28 -7.97 8.28
C LEU A 40 1.02 -6.84 9.29
N GLU A 41 2.07 -6.14 9.67
CA GLU A 41 2.02 -4.96 10.55
C GLU A 41 2.41 -3.72 9.74
N LEU A 42 1.82 -2.56 10.06
CA LEU A 42 2.21 -1.28 9.48
C LEU A 42 2.88 -0.42 10.55
N LEU A 43 4.11 -0.02 10.27
CA LEU A 43 4.95 0.86 11.08
C LEU A 43 5.08 2.19 10.36
N LEU A 44 4.66 3.28 10.99
CA LEU A 44 4.96 4.63 10.52
C LEU A 44 6.23 5.13 11.20
N VAL A 45 7.21 5.60 10.42
CA VAL A 45 8.49 6.07 10.94
C VAL A 45 8.83 7.42 10.33
N ASP A 46 9.44 8.31 11.10
CA ASP A 46 10.00 9.55 10.58
C ASP A 46 11.35 9.28 9.91
N LEU A 47 11.33 8.89 8.63
CA LEU A 47 12.54 8.67 7.86
C LEU A 47 13.12 10.01 7.36
N PRO A 48 14.45 10.20 7.40
CA PRO A 48 15.09 11.35 6.75
C PRO A 48 14.96 11.26 5.22
N GLY A 49 14.76 12.41 4.56
CA GLY A 49 14.78 12.50 3.09
C GLY A 49 13.50 12.03 2.37
N GLU A 50 13.62 11.82 1.06
CA GLU A 50 12.52 11.50 0.14
C GLU A 50 11.94 10.08 0.31
N ILE A 51 12.45 9.26 1.23
CA ILE A 51 12.06 7.84 1.35
C ILE A 51 10.58 7.71 1.70
N GLY A 52 9.78 7.05 0.85
CA GLY A 52 8.32 6.92 1.01
C GLY A 52 7.86 5.73 1.87
N ALA A 53 8.51 4.58 1.73
CA ALA A 53 8.25 3.33 2.45
C ALA A 53 9.47 2.40 2.37
N MET A 54 9.48 1.31 3.15
CA MET A 54 10.48 0.24 3.09
C MET A 54 9.87 -1.09 3.57
N HIS A 55 10.18 -2.20 2.90
CA HIS A 55 9.91 -3.55 3.40
C HIS A 55 11.22 -4.33 3.51
N GLN A 56 11.57 -4.75 4.73
CA GLN A 56 12.67 -5.70 4.91
C GLN A 56 12.22 -7.08 4.42
N VAL A 57 12.88 -7.58 3.39
CA VAL A 57 12.65 -8.93 2.84
C VAL A 57 12.69 -9.96 3.98
N GLY A 58 11.59 -10.68 4.18
CA GLY A 58 11.44 -11.68 5.24
C GLY A 58 10.79 -11.19 6.53
N SER A 59 10.42 -9.90 6.62
CA SER A 59 9.66 -9.34 7.73
C SER A 59 8.14 -9.42 7.49
N ASN A 60 7.37 -9.28 8.58
CA ASN A 60 5.93 -9.04 8.53
C ASN A 60 5.59 -7.54 8.55
N ALA A 61 6.58 -6.66 8.64
CA ALA A 61 6.36 -5.24 8.78
C ALA A 61 6.44 -4.49 7.43
N ILE A 62 5.45 -3.67 7.16
CA ILE A 62 5.46 -2.61 6.15
C ILE A 62 5.88 -1.34 6.88
N ILE A 63 6.98 -0.71 6.48
CA ILE A 63 7.43 0.57 7.06
C ILE A 63 7.05 1.68 6.09
N MET A 64 6.39 2.74 6.57
CA MET A 64 6.00 3.89 5.75
C MET A 64 6.47 5.19 6.39
N ASN A 65 6.93 6.14 5.57
CA ASN A 65 7.37 7.44 6.09
C ASN A 65 6.19 8.31 6.49
N ARG A 66 6.07 8.59 7.78
CA ARG A 66 5.00 9.42 8.36
C ARG A 66 4.98 10.83 7.77
N ARG A 67 6.14 11.44 7.51
CA ARG A 67 6.24 12.80 6.95
C ARG A 67 5.77 12.85 5.51
N HIS A 68 6.16 11.86 4.71
CA HIS A 68 5.71 11.74 3.33
C HIS A 68 4.20 11.56 3.26
N LEU A 69 3.66 10.66 4.08
CA LEU A 69 2.23 10.45 4.22
C LEU A 69 1.48 11.72 4.65
N GLN A 70 1.98 12.45 5.65
CA GLN A 70 1.38 13.73 6.06
C GLN A 70 1.44 14.78 4.95
N ALA A 71 2.52 14.85 4.18
CA ALA A 71 2.63 15.76 3.05
C ALA A 71 1.58 15.44 1.98
N ILE A 72 1.36 14.15 1.69
CA ILE A 72 0.31 13.67 0.78
C ILE A 72 -1.07 14.10 1.26
N MET A 73 -1.39 13.78 2.53
CA MET A 73 -2.68 14.13 3.14
C MET A 73 -2.94 15.64 3.16
N ARG A 74 -1.89 16.48 3.24
CA ARG A 74 -2.01 17.94 3.19
C ARG A 74 -2.11 18.50 1.76
N SER A 75 -1.54 17.80 0.77
CA SER A 75 -1.46 18.26 -0.62
C SER A 75 -2.75 18.08 -1.43
N SER A 76 -3.57 17.07 -1.11
CA SER A 76 -4.85 16.84 -1.79
C SER A 76 -6.02 17.11 -0.84
N ARG A 77 -7.02 17.82 -1.37
CA ARG A 77 -8.31 18.04 -0.68
C ARG A 77 -9.32 16.91 -0.96
N ASN A 78 -8.96 15.95 -1.81
CA ASN A 78 -9.85 14.86 -2.21
C ASN A 78 -9.44 13.57 -1.51
N ARG A 79 -10.31 13.07 -0.62
CA ARG A 79 -10.08 11.81 0.11
C ARG A 79 -9.85 10.63 -0.81
N LEU A 80 -10.54 10.55 -1.95
CA LEU A 80 -10.36 9.46 -2.89
C LEU A 80 -8.95 9.44 -3.48
N GLU A 81 -8.34 10.61 -3.74
CA GLU A 81 -6.97 10.68 -4.24
C GLU A 81 -5.96 10.26 -3.18
N VAL A 82 -6.15 10.72 -1.94
CA VAL A 82 -5.30 10.32 -0.79
C VAL A 82 -5.38 8.80 -0.59
N ASN A 83 -6.60 8.25 -0.54
CA ASN A 83 -6.81 6.81 -0.36
C ASN A 83 -6.26 6.01 -1.56
N SER A 84 -6.39 6.53 -2.78
CA SER A 84 -5.80 5.91 -3.98
C SER A 84 -4.28 5.86 -3.91
N TYR A 85 -3.63 6.88 -3.35
CA TYR A 85 -2.19 6.89 -3.22
C TYR A 85 -1.71 5.96 -2.11
N ILE A 86 -2.37 5.97 -0.95
CA ILE A 86 -2.07 5.01 0.13
C ILE A 86 -2.27 3.58 -0.36
N PHE A 87 -3.34 3.32 -1.12
CA PHE A 87 -3.58 2.02 -1.76
C PHE A 87 -2.42 1.58 -2.64
N LEU A 88 -1.83 2.49 -3.42
CA LEU A 88 -0.70 2.19 -4.29
C LEU A 88 0.53 1.77 -3.48
N ILE A 89 0.88 2.53 -2.44
CA ILE A 89 2.04 2.23 -1.59
C ILE A 89 1.83 0.88 -0.91
N LEU A 90 0.66 0.66 -0.30
CA LEU A 90 0.35 -0.61 0.36
C LEU A 90 0.31 -1.79 -0.60
N LEU A 91 -0.16 -1.61 -1.84
CA LEU A 91 -0.14 -2.65 -2.86
C LEU A 91 1.30 -3.02 -3.25
N HIS A 92 2.16 -2.04 -3.43
CA HIS A 92 3.58 -2.23 -3.74
C HIS A 92 4.26 -3.07 -2.66
N GLU A 93 4.18 -2.64 -1.40
CA GLU A 93 4.80 -3.34 -0.27
C GLU A 93 4.16 -4.72 -0.03
N TYR A 94 2.86 -4.87 -0.29
CA TYR A 94 2.21 -6.17 -0.18
C TYR A 94 2.70 -7.15 -1.24
N LEU A 95 2.98 -6.71 -2.47
CA LEU A 95 3.58 -7.56 -3.51
C LEU A 95 5.00 -8.00 -3.15
N HIS A 96 5.80 -7.10 -2.58
CA HIS A 96 7.10 -7.44 -1.97
C HIS A 96 6.95 -8.50 -0.88
N SER A 97 5.94 -8.35 -0.02
CA SER A 97 5.60 -9.35 1.00
C SER A 97 5.15 -10.69 0.38
N LEU A 98 4.65 -10.73 -0.84
CA LEU A 98 4.30 -11.98 -1.52
C LEU A 98 5.51 -12.67 -2.16
N GLY A 99 6.70 -12.06 -2.06
CA GLY A 99 7.97 -12.59 -2.57
C GLY A 99 8.34 -12.09 -3.96
N VAL A 100 7.65 -11.07 -4.49
CA VAL A 100 8.03 -10.41 -5.75
C VAL A 100 9.12 -9.39 -5.42
N LEU A 101 10.37 -9.63 -5.83
CA LEU A 101 11.51 -8.80 -5.44
C LEU A 101 11.99 -7.86 -6.54
N ASP A 102 11.64 -8.14 -7.80
CA ASP A 102 12.00 -7.29 -8.93
C ASP A 102 11.06 -6.09 -9.00
N GLU A 103 11.61 -4.88 -8.88
CA GLU A 103 10.86 -3.63 -8.92
C GLU A 103 10.04 -3.47 -10.21
N GLY A 104 10.58 -3.93 -11.35
CA GLY A 104 9.87 -3.93 -12.63
C GLY A 104 8.66 -4.84 -12.61
N GLU A 105 8.80 -6.03 -12.03
CA GLU A 105 7.71 -6.98 -11.83
C GLU A 105 6.66 -6.44 -10.85
N VAL A 106 7.06 -5.86 -9.71
CA VAL A 106 6.14 -5.23 -8.75
C VAL A 106 5.36 -4.09 -9.39
N ALA A 107 6.01 -3.23 -10.18
CA ALA A 107 5.35 -2.15 -10.89
C ALA A 107 4.34 -2.68 -11.92
N ALA A 108 4.73 -3.70 -12.70
CA ALA A 108 3.85 -4.33 -13.70
C ALA A 108 2.63 -5.01 -13.04
N LEU A 109 2.84 -5.74 -11.94
CA LEU A 109 1.76 -6.37 -11.17
C LEU A 109 0.86 -5.34 -10.50
N SER A 110 1.42 -4.27 -9.96
CA SER A 110 0.64 -3.17 -9.38
C SER A 110 -0.30 -2.55 -10.42
N MET A 111 0.24 -2.23 -11.61
CA MET A 111 -0.56 -1.71 -12.72
C MET A 111 -1.66 -2.70 -13.14
N LYS A 112 -1.34 -3.99 -13.24
CA LYS A 112 -2.32 -5.04 -13.55
C LYS A 112 -3.43 -5.10 -12.50
N VAL A 113 -3.08 -5.17 -11.22
CA VAL A 113 -4.06 -5.25 -10.12
C VAL A 113 -4.98 -4.03 -10.12
N ILE A 114 -4.41 -2.82 -10.24
CA ILE A 114 -5.21 -1.58 -10.28
C ILE A 114 -6.15 -1.57 -11.48
N ARG A 115 -5.66 -1.91 -12.67
CA ARG A 115 -6.48 -1.94 -13.88
C ARG A 115 -7.65 -2.91 -13.77
N GLU A 116 -7.38 -4.15 -13.36
CA GLU A 116 -8.41 -5.19 -13.31
C GLU A 116 -9.40 -4.93 -12.15
N ALA A 117 -8.89 -4.55 -10.98
CA ALA A 117 -9.70 -4.38 -9.76
C ALA A 117 -10.43 -3.04 -9.70
N LEU A 118 -9.79 -1.94 -10.10
CA LEU A 118 -10.32 -0.59 -9.97
C LEU A 118 -10.63 0.06 -11.32
N GLY A 119 -10.06 -0.37 -12.45
CA GLY A 119 -10.31 0.21 -13.77
C GLY A 119 -9.44 1.43 -14.11
N GLU A 120 -9.31 1.70 -15.41
CA GLU A 120 -8.39 2.73 -15.95
C GLU A 120 -8.84 4.18 -15.69
N ASP A 121 -10.13 4.38 -15.48
CA ASP A 121 -10.71 5.68 -15.16
C ASP A 121 -10.44 6.12 -13.70
N HIS A 122 -10.06 5.18 -12.83
CA HIS A 122 -9.88 5.41 -11.41
C HIS A 122 -8.62 6.26 -11.11
N PRO A 123 -8.65 7.17 -10.11
CA PRO A 123 -7.48 7.99 -9.75
C PRO A 123 -6.22 7.17 -9.49
N ALA A 124 -6.35 6.03 -8.79
CA ALA A 124 -5.25 5.09 -8.54
C ALA A 124 -4.52 4.67 -9.83
N TYR A 125 -5.24 4.38 -10.92
CA TYR A 125 -4.62 3.98 -12.19
C TYR A 125 -3.91 5.16 -12.85
N LYS A 126 -4.55 6.33 -12.85
CA LYS A 126 -4.01 7.54 -13.48
C LYS A 126 -2.72 8.03 -12.82
N MET A 127 -2.59 7.86 -11.51
CA MET A 127 -1.39 8.27 -10.76
C MET A 127 -0.30 7.21 -10.72
N ALA A 128 -0.65 5.92 -10.88
CA ALA A 128 0.27 4.80 -10.67
C ALA A 128 1.58 4.88 -11.47
N PRO A 129 1.60 5.18 -12.79
CA PRO A 129 2.86 5.19 -13.55
C PRO A 129 3.90 6.18 -12.99
N ARG A 130 3.45 7.39 -12.60
CA ARG A 130 4.32 8.41 -12.03
C ARG A 130 4.70 8.06 -10.60
N LYS A 131 3.74 7.63 -9.79
CA LYS A 131 3.95 7.38 -8.37
C LYS A 131 4.78 6.12 -8.10
N LEU A 132 4.63 5.07 -8.91
CA LEU A 132 5.48 3.88 -8.82
C LEU A 132 6.94 4.23 -9.15
N ALA A 133 7.19 5.08 -10.15
CA ALA A 133 8.54 5.56 -10.43
C ALA A 133 9.13 6.36 -9.25
N GLU A 134 8.34 7.27 -8.64
CA GLU A 134 8.75 8.00 -7.43
C GLU A 134 9.05 7.04 -6.26
N ILE A 135 8.24 5.99 -6.05
CA ILE A 135 8.47 4.99 -4.99
C ILE A 135 9.75 4.18 -5.24
N THR A 136 9.96 3.68 -6.46
CA THR A 136 11.15 2.88 -6.80
C THR A 136 12.44 3.71 -6.69
N GLU A 137 12.43 4.99 -7.06
CA GLU A 137 13.58 5.88 -6.88
C GLU A 137 13.91 6.08 -5.38
N GLN A 138 12.89 6.21 -4.55
CA GLN A 138 13.02 6.43 -3.10
C GLN A 138 13.54 5.22 -2.32
N LEU A 139 13.35 4.00 -2.85
CA LEU A 139 13.78 2.73 -2.26
C LEU A 139 15.23 2.35 -2.61
N THR A 140 15.85 3.01 -3.59
CA THR A 140 17.26 2.77 -3.98
C THR A 140 18.28 3.51 -3.10
N GLY A 141 17.80 4.29 -2.11
CA GLY A 141 18.64 4.84 -1.05
C GLY A 141 19.07 3.72 -0.09
N GLU A 142 20.37 3.62 0.16
CA GLU A 142 21.04 2.56 0.92
C GLU A 142 20.36 2.22 2.26
N ASP A 143 20.59 0.98 2.74
CA ASP A 143 20.31 0.43 4.08
C ASP A 143 20.91 1.30 5.21
N ASP A 144 20.49 2.55 5.32
CA ASP A 144 20.83 3.39 6.45
C ASP A 144 20.09 2.83 7.66
N LEU A 145 20.85 2.57 8.72
CA LEU A 145 20.34 2.17 10.03
C LEU A 145 19.40 3.26 10.55
N ILE A 146 18.13 3.17 10.17
CA ILE A 146 17.07 4.06 10.61
C ILE A 146 16.96 3.92 12.12
N SER A 147 17.20 5.02 12.84
CA SER A 147 16.86 5.13 14.26
C SER A 147 15.34 4.91 14.40
N LEU A 148 14.97 3.79 15.00
CA LEU A 148 13.58 3.42 15.32
C LEU A 148 13.08 4.14 16.60
N ASP A 149 13.63 5.32 16.92
CA ASP A 149 13.31 6.01 18.18
C ASP A 149 11.92 6.67 18.16
N ASP A 150 11.31 6.90 16.98
CA ASP A 150 9.95 7.46 16.81
C ASP A 150 9.11 6.62 15.82
N VAL A 151 8.80 5.39 16.24
CA VAL A 151 7.97 4.43 15.47
C VAL A 151 6.54 4.43 15.99
N GLU A 152 5.58 4.67 15.12
CA GLU A 152 4.15 4.54 15.38
C GLU A 152 3.60 3.25 14.78
N VAL A 153 3.13 2.34 15.64
CA VAL A 153 2.50 1.07 15.21
C VAL A 153 1.01 1.28 14.95
N ILE A 154 0.56 1.00 13.73
CA ILE A 154 -0.86 1.12 13.35
C ILE A 154 -1.63 -0.12 13.79
N ARG A 155 -2.44 0.04 14.85
CA ARG A 155 -3.12 -1.08 15.54
C ARG A 155 -4.33 -1.65 14.79
N ASP A 156 -4.92 -0.90 13.86
CA ASP A 156 -6.06 -1.35 13.06
C ASP A 156 -5.64 -2.09 11.77
N PHE A 157 -4.33 -2.22 11.54
CA PHE A 157 -3.79 -2.85 10.34
C PHE A 157 -3.90 -4.38 10.37
N ASP A 158 -4.32 -4.97 9.24
CA ASP A 158 -4.51 -6.42 9.02
C ASP A 158 -5.32 -7.20 10.09
N THR A 159 -6.21 -6.52 10.81
CA THR A 159 -7.02 -7.09 11.91
C THR A 159 -8.10 -8.08 11.46
N GLU A 160 -8.40 -8.17 10.17
CA GLU A 160 -9.38 -9.11 9.61
C GLU A 160 -9.00 -10.59 9.79
N ASN A 161 -7.75 -10.87 10.16
CA ASN A 161 -7.26 -12.22 10.45
C ASN A 161 -7.31 -12.58 11.94
N ALA A 162 -7.74 -11.67 12.83
CA ALA A 162 -7.82 -11.92 14.28
C ALA A 162 -9.00 -12.83 14.70
N GLN A 163 -9.79 -13.34 13.75
CA GLN A 163 -10.73 -14.45 13.99
C GLN A 163 -10.07 -15.80 13.66
N TYR A 164 -8.99 -16.13 14.38
CA TYR A 164 -8.71 -17.53 14.69
C TYR A 164 -9.33 -17.81 16.06
N ILE A 165 -10.59 -18.26 16.08
CA ILE A 165 -11.13 -19.02 17.21
C ILE A 165 -10.90 -20.48 16.87
N CYS A 166 -10.04 -21.13 17.65
CA CYS A 166 -10.26 -22.43 18.25
C CYS A 166 -9.48 -22.45 19.57
#